data_AF-A0A3N5H1C5-F1
#
_entry.id   AF-A0A3N5H1C5-F1
#
_cell.length_a   1.000
_cell.length_b   1.000
_cell.length_c   1.000
_cell.angle_alpha   90.00
_cell.angle_beta   90.00
_cell.angle_gamma   90.00
#
_symmetry.space_group_name_H-M   'P 1'
#
loop_
_entity.id
_entity.type
_entity.pdbx_description
1 polymer ?
#
loop_
_entity_poly.entity_id
_entity_poly.type
_entity_poly.pdbx_seq_one_letter_code
_entity_poly.pdbx_strand_id
1 'polypeptide(L)' 'MTVALRTVGLGMTFGAFVANSDISLSFPTGARHALIGPNGAGQT' A
#
# COMPACT_ATOMS: atom_id res chain seq x y z
N MET A 1 3.29 -20.02 -5.20
CA MET A 1 4.16 -18.93 -4.70
C MET A 1 3.70 -18.55 -3.30
N THR A 2 4.61 -18.48 -2.34
CA THR A 2 4.30 -18.08 -0.95
C THR A 2 4.24 -16.55 -0.86
N VAL A 3 3.22 -16.01 -0.19
CA VAL A 3 3.10 -14.58 0.07
C VAL A 3 3.90 -14.23 1.32
N ALA A 4 4.75 -13.22 1.24
CA ALA A 4 5.54 -12.71 2.36
C ALA A 4 4.78 -11.62 3.15
N LEU A 5 4.07 -10.74 2.44
CA LEU A 5 3.31 -9.63 3.03
C LEU A 5 2.03 -9.40 2.25
N ARG A 6 0.93 -9.12 2.96
CA ARG A 6 -0.37 -8.78 2.37
C ARG A 6 -1.05 -7.68 3.17
N THR A 7 -1.70 -6.76 2.47
CA THR A 7 -2.64 -5.79 3.05
C THR A 7 -4.05 -6.07 2.51
N VAL A 8 -5.06 -5.77 3.31
CA VAL A 8 -6.48 -5.89 2.91
C VAL A 8 -7.20 -4.66 3.43
N GLY A 9 -7.78 -3.87 2.52
CA GLY A 9 -8.52 -2.67 2.87
C GLY A 9 -7.72 -1.64 3.67
N LEU A 10 -6.41 -1.51 3.42
CA LEU A 10 -5.55 -0.59 4.16
C LEU A 10 -6.00 0.85 3.90
N GLY A 11 -6.27 1.58 4.98
CA GLY A 11 -6.61 3.00 4.96
C GLY A 11 -5.84 3.78 6.02
N MET A 12 -5.58 5.05 5.73
CA MET A 12 -4.89 5.99 6.61
C MET A 12 -5.59 7.35 6.50
N THR A 13 -5.92 7.95 7.64
CA THR A 13 -6.60 9.25 7.72
C THR A 13 -5.90 10.14 8.74
N PHE A 14 -5.61 11.38 8.34
CA PHE A 14 -5.05 12.43 9.18
C PHE A 14 -6.10 13.55 9.35
N GLY A 15 -6.84 13.51 10.46
CA GLY A 15 -7.95 14.44 10.68
C GLY A 15 -9.03 14.28 9.60
N ALA A 16 -9.27 15.34 8.82
CA ALA A 16 -10.23 15.31 7.72
C ALA A 16 -9.64 14.78 6.38
N PHE A 17 -8.33 14.55 6.32
CA PHE A 17 -7.65 14.14 5.10
C PHE A 17 -7.47 12.61 5.04
N VAL A 18 -8.06 11.98 4.02
CA VAL A 18 -7.88 10.55 3.74
C VAL A 18 -6.66 10.37 2.85
N ALA A 19 -5.54 9.93 3.43
CA ALA A 19 -4.28 9.73 2.71
C ALA A 19 -4.28 8.44 1.88
N ASN A 20 -4.88 7.38 2.40
CA ASN A 20 -5.05 6.11 1.71
C ASN A 20 -6.44 5.56 1.99
N SER A 21 -7.06 4.94 0.99
CA SER A 21 -8.36 4.27 1.15
C SER A 21 -8.38 2.95 0.39
N ASP A 22 -8.85 1.90 1.07
CA ASP A 22 -9.10 0.57 0.52
C ASP A 22 -7.94 -0.05 -0.30
N ILE A 23 -6.71 0.04 0.21
CA ILE A 23 -5.54 -0.49 -0.48
C ILE A 23 -5.30 -1.95 -0.11
N SER A 24 -5.42 -2.83 -1.10
CA SER A 24 -5.12 -4.26 -0.97
C SER A 24 -3.95 -4.66 -1.88
N LEU A 25 -2.83 -5.07 -1.28
CA LEU A 25 -1.61 -5.47 -1.97
C LEU A 25 -1.14 -6.85 -1.49
N SER A 26 -0.40 -7.57 -2.33
CA SER A 26 0.21 -8.85 -1.97
C SER A 26 1.60 -8.95 -2.58
N PHE A 27 2.58 -9.25 -1.74
CA PHE A 27 3.99 -9.32 -2.11
C PHE A 27 4.50 -10.75 -1.95
N PRO A 28 4.84 -11.46 -3.05
CA PRO A 28 5.46 -12.77 -2.99
C PRO A 28 6.84 -12.74 -2.33
N THR A 29 7.21 -13.83 -1.66
CA THR A 29 8.57 -14.01 -1.12
C THR A 29 9.62 -13.92 -2.22
N GLY A 30 10.66 -13.11 -2.00
CA GLY A 30 11.80 -12.97 -2.92
C GLY A 30 11.57 -12.02 -4.11
N ALA A 31 10.36 -11.48 -4.29
CA ALA A 31 10.06 -10.55 -5.38
C ALA A 31 10.36 -9.09 -5.00
N ARG A 32 10.95 -8.34 -5.93
CA ARG A 32 11.16 -6.89 -5.80
C ARG A 32 9.98 -6.14 -6.40
N HIS A 33 9.41 -5.22 -5.63
CA HIS A 33 8.27 -4.41 -6.06
C HIS A 33 8.63 -2.94 -5.95
N ALA A 34 8.13 -2.15 -6.89
CA ALA A 34 8.17 -0.70 -6.83
C ALA A 34 6.74 -0.19 -6.71
N LEU A 35 6.53 0.74 -5.79
CA LEU A 35 5.33 1.56 -5.76
C LEU A 35 5.70 2.89 -6.42
N ILE A 36 4.99 3.30 -7.48
CA ILE A 36 5.31 4.52 -8.24
C ILE A 36 4.05 5.39 -8.31
N GLY A 37 4.21 6.67 -7.98
CA GLY A 37 3.15 7.66 -7.98
C GLY A 37 3.71 9.08 -7.84
N PRO A 38 2.89 10.10 -8.07
CA PRO A 38 3.29 11.50 -7.86
C PRO A 38 3.44 11.81 -6.36
N ASN A 39 4.07 12.94 -6.04
CA ASN A 39 4.17 13.44 -4.67
C ASN A 39 2.76 13.56 -4.04
N GLY A 40 2.62 13.06 -2.81
CA GLY A 40 1.35 13.08 -2.08
C GLY A 40 0.42 11.90 -2.37
N ALA A 41 0.81 10.94 -3.21
CA ALA A 41 -0.02 9.75 -3.53
C ALA A 41 -0.14 8.72 -2.39
N GLY A 42 0.42 8.99 -1.20
CA GLY A 42 0.33 8.09 -0.04
C GLY A 42 1.24 6.86 -0.12
N GLN A 43 2.42 7.02 -0.73
CA GLN A 43 3.43 5.95 -0.81
C GLN A 43 4.27 5.83 0.47
N THR A 44 4.28 6.88 1.30
CA THR A 44 5.03 7.03 2.55
C THR A 44 4.05 7.25 3.69
#